data_AF-A0A803T8Z7-F1
#
_entry.id   AF-A0A803T8Z7-F1
#
_cell.length_a   1.000
_cell.length_b   1.000
_cell.length_c   1.000
_cell.angle_alpha   90.00
_cell.angle_beta   90.00
_cell.angle_gamma   90.00
#
_symmetry.space_group_name_H-M   'P 1'
#
loop_
_entity.id
_entity.type
_entity.pdbx_description
1 polymer ?
#
loop_
_entity_poly.entity_id
_entity_poly.type
_entity_poly.pdbx_seq_one_letter_code
_entity_poly.pdbx_strand_id
1 'polypeptide(L)'
;MILSFQKHLGKIWFGLQLLHPWDHKLESSKLLPNITLPLHIFPSRENVIDYYSSAVRMDHVPQLSLPEVCFLGRSNVGKSSLIKALFSLAPDVEVRVSKNPGHTKKMNFFKVGKFFTLVDMPGFVDAQVGIQAIDNTAMEMLEEFGIPYVLVLTKIDKASKRVMAMNVLKIQDFVKEKTQVCFPQLFPVSSLYYSGIHILRCFIAHVAGYLPLSS
;
A
#
# COMPACT_ATOMS: atom_id res chain seq x y z
N MET A 1 4.44 5.81 -4.95
CA MET A 1 3.56 4.64 -4.72
C MET A 1 2.77 4.94 -3.47
N ILE A 2 1.51 4.49 -3.42
CA ILE A 2 0.59 4.74 -2.31
C ILE A 2 0.31 3.40 -1.63
N LEU A 3 0.41 3.36 -0.30
CA LEU A 3 0.08 2.20 0.51
C LEU A 3 -1.11 2.54 1.38
N SER A 4 -2.28 1.95 1.11
CA SER A 4 -3.50 2.19 1.89
C SER A 4 -3.79 1.04 2.84
N PHE A 5 -4.41 1.37 3.97
CA PHE A 5 -4.75 0.44 5.04
C PHE A 5 -6.26 0.47 5.23
N GLN A 6 -6.92 -0.65 4.94
CA GLN A 6 -8.37 -0.68 4.91
C GLN A 6 -8.93 -1.98 5.49
N LYS A 7 -10.22 -1.96 5.80
CA LYS A 7 -10.94 -3.15 6.24
C LYS A 7 -11.76 -3.81 5.13
N HIS A 8 -12.20 -3.03 4.14
CA HIS A 8 -13.13 -3.49 3.10
C HIS A 8 -12.70 -2.91 1.75
N LEU A 9 -12.13 -3.76 0.89
CA LEU A 9 -11.69 -3.40 -0.48
C LEU A 9 -12.80 -2.75 -1.31
N GLY A 10 -14.06 -3.10 -1.02
CA GLY A 10 -15.28 -2.56 -1.61
C GLY A 10 -15.35 -1.03 -1.68
N LYS A 11 -14.82 -0.34 -0.66
CA LYS A 11 -14.95 1.11 -0.52
C LYS A 11 -14.09 1.91 -1.50
N ILE A 12 -12.87 1.44 -1.79
CA ILE A 12 -11.96 2.14 -2.72
C ILE A 12 -12.43 2.03 -4.16
N TRP A 13 -12.96 0.88 -4.57
CA TRP A 13 -13.33 0.68 -5.99
C TRP A 13 -14.63 1.41 -6.38
N PHE A 14 -15.62 1.50 -5.48
CA PHE A 14 -16.86 2.23 -5.76
C PHE A 14 -16.63 3.71 -6.06
N GLY A 15 -15.71 4.38 -5.33
CA GLY A 15 -15.32 5.75 -5.65
C GLY A 15 -14.46 5.90 -6.90
N LEU A 16 -13.73 4.85 -7.32
CA LEU A 16 -12.87 4.88 -8.51
C LEU A 16 -13.70 4.79 -9.80
N GLN A 17 -14.99 4.48 -9.69
CA GLN A 17 -15.86 4.21 -10.83
C GLN A 17 -17.14 5.08 -10.89
N LEU A 18 -17.61 5.70 -9.79
CA LEU A 18 -18.82 6.54 -9.81
C LEU A 18 -18.75 7.71 -8.80
N LEU A 19 -18.80 8.94 -9.31
CA LEU A 19 -19.16 10.15 -8.57
C LEU A 19 -20.67 10.11 -8.24
N HIS A 20 -21.09 9.72 -7.04
CA HIS A 20 -22.41 10.09 -6.48
C HIS A 20 -22.45 9.98 -4.94
N PRO A 21 -23.20 10.87 -4.25
CA PRO A 21 -23.05 11.16 -2.82
C PRO A 21 -23.89 10.23 -1.93
N TRP A 22 -23.32 9.74 -0.83
CA TRP A 22 -24.04 9.05 0.25
C TRP A 22 -23.50 9.42 1.64
N ASP A 23 -24.37 9.21 2.63
CA ASP A 23 -24.54 10.00 3.85
C ASP A 23 -23.44 9.88 4.93
N HIS A 24 -23.17 11.01 5.59
CA HIS A 24 -22.06 11.24 6.52
C HIS A 24 -22.29 10.61 7.90
N LYS A 25 -21.43 9.67 8.30
CA LYS A 25 -20.96 9.53 9.70
C LYS A 25 -19.80 8.52 9.79
N LEU A 26 -18.56 9.02 9.80
CA LEU A 26 -17.44 8.31 10.40
C LEU A 26 -16.74 9.27 11.37
N GLU A 27 -16.76 8.92 12.65
CA GLU A 27 -16.14 9.68 13.73
C GLU A 27 -14.62 9.75 13.54
N SER A 28 -14.13 10.96 13.28
CA SER A 28 -12.72 11.31 13.26
C SER A 28 -12.24 11.60 14.69
N SER A 29 -11.82 10.59 15.45
CA SER A 29 -10.87 10.77 16.57
C SER A 29 -10.69 9.49 17.37
N LYS A 30 -9.59 8.75 17.17
CA LYS A 30 -8.78 8.13 18.24
C LYS A 30 -7.35 7.97 17.73
N LEU A 31 -6.49 8.93 18.07
CA LEU A 31 -5.04 8.72 18.08
C LEU A 31 -4.76 7.47 18.94
N LEU A 32 -4.06 6.49 18.37
CA LEU A 32 -3.81 5.19 19.02
C LEU A 32 -2.96 5.40 20.29
N PRO A 33 -3.46 5.08 21.50
CA PRO A 33 -2.70 5.24 22.73
C PRO A 33 -1.80 4.01 22.99
N ASN A 34 -0.58 4.30 23.45
CA ASN A 34 0.41 3.48 24.17
C ASN A 34 0.77 2.08 23.64
N ILE A 35 2.05 1.99 23.27
CA ILE A 35 2.70 0.97 22.46
C ILE A 35 3.25 -0.17 23.32
N THR A 36 2.74 -1.39 23.12
CA THR A 36 3.54 -2.61 23.25
C THR A 36 3.61 -3.22 21.85
N LEU A 37 4.80 -3.25 21.24
CA LEU A 37 4.99 -3.85 19.92
C LEU A 37 4.73 -5.36 20.02
N PRO A 38 3.75 -5.94 19.31
CA PRO A 38 3.69 -7.39 19.18
C PRO A 38 4.91 -7.83 18.37
N LEU A 39 5.89 -8.42 19.06
CA LEU A 39 7.20 -8.86 18.55
C LEU A 39 7.13 -10.00 17.50
N HIS A 40 5.96 -10.32 16.94
CA HIS A 40 5.68 -11.55 16.18
C HIS A 40 5.26 -11.33 14.72
N ILE A 41 5.75 -10.29 14.04
CA ILE A 41 5.46 -10.06 12.60
C ILE A 41 6.71 -10.26 11.74
N PHE A 42 7.42 -11.35 12.03
CA PHE A 42 8.40 -11.94 11.13
C PHE A 42 7.83 -13.28 10.65
N PRO A 43 8.05 -13.66 9.38
CA PRO A 43 7.62 -14.96 8.91
C PRO A 43 8.23 -16.04 9.81
N SER A 44 7.36 -16.91 10.29
CA SER A 44 7.67 -18.02 11.19
C SER A 44 6.90 -19.24 10.71
N ARG A 45 7.15 -20.43 11.27
CA ARG A 45 6.35 -21.63 10.97
C ARG A 45 4.85 -21.42 11.22
N GLU A 46 4.48 -20.48 12.09
CA GLU A 46 3.08 -20.16 12.43
C GLU A 46 2.54 -18.93 11.68
N ASN A 47 3.43 -18.12 11.08
CA ASN A 47 3.12 -16.89 10.35
C ASN A 47 3.60 -17.00 8.90
N VAL A 48 2.91 -17.82 8.12
CA VAL A 48 3.22 -18.07 6.72
C VAL A 48 2.64 -16.95 5.85
N ILE A 49 3.39 -16.57 4.81
CA ILE A 49 2.90 -15.69 3.74
C ILE A 49 2.49 -16.60 2.59
N ASP A 50 1.25 -16.50 2.14
CA ASP A 50 0.72 -17.37 1.10
C ASP A 50 0.06 -16.56 -0.01
N TYR A 51 0.28 -16.97 -1.26
CA TYR A 51 -0.54 -16.49 -2.37
C TYR A 51 -1.96 -17.06 -2.21
N TYR A 52 -2.96 -16.19 -2.20
CA TYR A 52 -4.34 -16.59 -1.97
C TYR A 52 -5.15 -16.69 -3.26
N SER A 53 -5.19 -15.62 -4.06
CA SER A 53 -5.97 -15.58 -5.30
C SER A 53 -5.58 -14.39 -6.18
N SER A 54 -6.18 -14.31 -7.37
CA SER A 54 -6.19 -13.10 -8.20
C SER A 54 -7.56 -12.82 -8.78
N ALA A 55 -7.90 -11.54 -8.93
CA ALA A 55 -9.16 -11.09 -9.48
C ALA A 55 -8.94 -10.06 -10.59
N VAL A 56 -9.63 -10.23 -11.73
CA VAL A 56 -9.60 -9.27 -12.84
C VAL A 56 -10.65 -8.16 -12.65
N ARG A 57 -11.72 -8.49 -11.93
CA ARG A 57 -12.90 -7.66 -11.70
C ARG A 57 -13.26 -7.70 -10.23
N MET A 58 -13.94 -6.65 -9.76
CA MET A 58 -14.35 -6.53 -8.36
C MET A 58 -15.29 -7.67 -7.95
N ASP A 59 -16.19 -8.08 -8.84
CA ASP A 59 -17.15 -9.16 -8.60
C ASP A 59 -16.48 -10.54 -8.40
N HIS A 60 -15.19 -10.65 -8.75
CA HIS A 60 -14.38 -11.86 -8.56
C HIS A 60 -13.39 -11.73 -7.40
N VAL A 61 -13.43 -10.62 -6.65
CA VAL A 61 -12.62 -10.47 -5.44
C VAL A 61 -13.11 -11.48 -4.42
N PRO A 62 -12.21 -12.33 -3.87
CA PRO A 62 -12.61 -13.28 -2.85
C PRO A 62 -13.08 -12.53 -1.61
N GLN A 63 -13.96 -13.15 -0.82
CA GLN A 63 -14.35 -12.56 0.46
C GLN A 63 -13.13 -12.49 1.39
N LEU A 64 -12.75 -11.27 1.78
CA LEU A 64 -11.63 -11.02 2.67
C LEU A 64 -12.15 -10.80 4.09
N SER A 65 -11.73 -11.66 5.02
CA SER A 65 -12.09 -11.57 6.45
C SER A 65 -11.02 -10.84 7.28
N LEU A 66 -9.82 -10.66 6.72
CA LEU A 66 -8.70 -9.97 7.36
C LEU A 66 -8.59 -8.54 6.84
N PRO A 67 -8.08 -7.59 7.66
CA PRO A 67 -7.67 -6.27 7.20
C PRO A 67 -6.75 -6.33 5.97
N GLU A 68 -6.73 -5.27 5.19
CA GLU A 68 -6.11 -5.24 3.87
C GLU A 68 -5.05 -4.14 3.78
N VAL A 69 -3.90 -4.46 3.18
CA VAL A 69 -2.84 -3.50 2.86
C VAL A 69 -2.71 -3.44 1.34
N CYS A 70 -3.14 -2.34 0.74
CA CYS A 70 -3.28 -2.21 -0.70
C CYS A 70 -2.17 -1.35 -1.31
N PHE A 71 -1.46 -1.94 -2.27
CA PHE A 71 -0.37 -1.31 -3.01
C PHE A 71 -0.95 -0.66 -4.26
N LEU A 72 -1.09 0.67 -4.21
CA LEU A 72 -1.60 1.50 -5.29
C LEU A 72 -0.48 2.27 -5.98
N GLY A 73 -0.65 2.51 -7.28
CA GLY A 73 0.21 3.41 -8.03
C GLY A 73 0.46 2.97 -9.45
N ARG A 74 1.16 3.83 -10.18
CA ARG A 74 1.45 3.69 -11.61
C ARG A 74 2.05 2.33 -12.02
N SER A 75 1.72 1.88 -13.23
CA SER A 75 2.37 0.75 -13.90
C SER A 75 3.88 0.97 -13.95
N ASN A 76 4.66 -0.08 -13.70
CA ASN A 76 6.12 -0.04 -13.63
C ASN A 76 6.74 0.89 -12.56
N VAL A 77 5.96 1.46 -11.62
CA VAL A 77 6.56 2.24 -10.50
C VAL A 77 7.41 1.37 -9.58
N GLY A 78 7.15 0.05 -9.57
CA GLY A 78 7.89 -0.94 -8.78
C GLY A 78 7.05 -1.68 -7.75
N LYS A 79 5.71 -1.72 -7.87
CA LYS A 79 4.81 -2.40 -6.90
C LYS A 79 5.18 -3.86 -6.68
N SER A 80 5.12 -4.68 -7.73
CA SER A 80 5.40 -6.11 -7.60
C SER A 80 6.87 -6.38 -7.23
N SER A 81 7.82 -5.55 -7.66
CA SER A 81 9.22 -5.62 -7.20
C SER A 81 9.36 -5.29 -5.72
N LEU A 82 8.59 -4.32 -5.22
CA LEU A 82 8.57 -3.95 -3.80
C LEU A 82 7.92 -5.05 -2.96
N ILE A 83 6.80 -5.62 -3.41
CA ILE A 83 6.14 -6.75 -2.74
C ILE A 83 7.09 -7.95 -2.67
N LYS A 84 7.76 -8.28 -3.78
CA LYS A 84 8.79 -9.33 -3.80
C LYS A 84 9.91 -9.04 -2.80
N ALA A 85 10.37 -7.79 -2.71
CA ALA A 85 11.39 -7.40 -1.74
C ALA A 85 10.89 -7.47 -0.29
N LEU A 86 9.62 -7.11 -0.03
CA LEU A 86 8.99 -7.24 1.29
C LEU A 86 8.88 -8.70 1.71
N PHE A 87 8.63 -9.61 0.76
CA PHE A 87 8.55 -11.06 0.97
C PHE A 87 9.90 -11.78 0.87
N SER A 88 11.03 -11.08 0.94
CA SER A 88 12.36 -11.70 0.83
C SER A 88 12.68 -12.77 1.90
N LEU A 89 11.91 -12.78 3.00
CA LEU A 89 12.00 -13.79 4.05
C LEU A 89 11.02 -14.97 3.86
N ALA A 90 10.24 -14.97 2.79
CA ALA A 90 9.32 -16.03 2.38
C ALA A 90 9.55 -16.36 0.89
N PRO A 91 10.69 -16.98 0.55
CA PRO A 91 11.15 -17.12 -0.84
C PRO A 91 10.25 -18.01 -1.71
N ASP A 92 9.46 -18.88 -1.10
CA ASP A 92 8.54 -19.79 -1.79
C ASP A 92 7.29 -19.09 -2.35
N VAL A 93 7.05 -17.83 -1.96
CA VAL A 93 5.91 -17.04 -2.45
C VAL A 93 6.22 -16.47 -3.83
N GLU A 94 5.57 -17.02 -4.86
CA GLU A 94 5.72 -16.52 -6.23
C GLU A 94 5.03 -15.14 -6.40
N VAL A 95 5.84 -14.09 -6.49
CA VAL A 95 5.38 -12.75 -6.89
C VAL A 95 5.82 -12.46 -8.32
N ARG A 96 4.86 -12.35 -9.23
CA ARG A 96 5.13 -12.05 -10.64
C ARG A 96 5.53 -10.59 -10.82
N VAL A 97 6.72 -10.37 -11.38
CA VAL A 97 7.24 -9.04 -11.71
C VAL A 97 7.40 -8.97 -13.22
N SER A 98 6.66 -8.07 -13.88
CA SER A 98 6.82 -7.84 -15.32
C SER A 98 7.49 -6.49 -15.60
N LYS A 99 8.29 -6.45 -16.67
CA LYS A 99 8.95 -5.24 -17.16
C LYS A 99 8.12 -4.48 -18.20
N ASN A 100 7.13 -5.12 -18.86
CA ASN A 100 6.33 -4.42 -19.86
C ASN A 100 5.13 -3.74 -19.19
N PRO A 101 4.81 -2.48 -19.53
CA PRO A 101 3.64 -1.79 -18.99
C PRO A 101 2.35 -2.59 -19.24
N GLY A 102 1.43 -2.60 -18.26
CA GLY A 102 0.10 -3.21 -18.42
C GLY A 102 0.01 -4.73 -18.22
N HIS A 103 1.05 -5.39 -17.68
CA HIS A 103 1.01 -6.83 -17.40
C HIS A 103 0.20 -7.20 -16.14
N THR A 104 0.18 -6.36 -15.11
CA THR A 104 -0.69 -6.57 -13.95
C THR A 104 -2.09 -6.05 -14.26
N LYS A 105 -2.86 -6.85 -15.02
CA LYS A 105 -4.31 -6.62 -15.29
C LYS A 105 -5.22 -7.19 -14.19
N LYS A 106 -4.64 -7.79 -13.15
CA LYS A 106 -5.33 -8.49 -12.09
C LYS A 106 -4.86 -7.97 -10.74
N MET A 107 -5.77 -7.87 -9.79
CA MET A 107 -5.45 -7.72 -8.37
C MET A 107 -4.89 -9.06 -7.87
N ASN A 108 -3.77 -9.04 -7.17
CA ASN A 108 -3.20 -10.24 -6.54
C ASN A 108 -3.33 -10.13 -5.02
N PHE A 109 -3.78 -11.20 -4.38
CA PHE A 109 -4.03 -11.27 -2.93
C PHE A 109 -3.04 -12.23 -2.28
N PHE A 110 -2.38 -11.76 -1.22
CA PHE A 110 -1.43 -12.53 -0.44
C PHE A 110 -1.83 -12.47 1.03
N LYS A 111 -2.08 -13.62 1.66
CA LYS A 111 -2.36 -13.67 3.11
C LYS A 111 -1.05 -13.60 3.87
N VAL A 112 -1.01 -12.78 4.92
CA VAL A 112 0.12 -12.67 5.84
C VAL A 112 -0.32 -13.20 7.19
N GLY A 113 -0.10 -14.50 7.39
CA GLY A 113 -0.59 -15.26 8.54
C GLY A 113 -2.10 -15.08 8.73
N LYS A 114 -2.50 -14.82 9.98
CA LYS A 114 -3.89 -14.53 10.38
C LYS A 114 -4.15 -13.03 10.58
N PHE A 115 -3.23 -12.16 10.15
CA PHE A 115 -3.24 -10.75 10.52
C PHE A 115 -3.87 -9.86 9.45
N PHE A 116 -3.39 -9.95 8.20
CA PHE A 116 -3.87 -9.11 7.12
C PHE A 116 -3.69 -9.77 5.75
N THR A 117 -4.35 -9.21 4.74
CA THR A 117 -4.18 -9.55 3.33
C THR A 117 -3.44 -8.41 2.62
N LEU A 118 -2.29 -8.69 2.03
CA LEU A 118 -1.60 -7.75 1.15
C LEU A 118 -2.21 -7.85 -0.25
N VAL A 119 -2.52 -6.71 -0.86
CA VAL A 119 -3.12 -6.66 -2.19
C VAL A 119 -2.30 -5.83 -3.17
N ASP A 120 -1.82 -6.46 -4.25
CA ASP A 120 -1.17 -5.79 -5.38
C ASP A 120 -2.25 -5.29 -6.35
N MET A 121 -2.50 -3.99 -6.39
CA MET A 121 -3.48 -3.41 -7.32
C MET A 121 -2.89 -3.29 -8.73
N PRO A 122 -3.72 -3.36 -9.79
CA PRO A 122 -3.27 -3.04 -11.14
C PRO A 122 -2.74 -1.61 -11.21
N GLY A 123 -1.74 -1.38 -12.08
CA GLY A 123 -1.18 -0.04 -12.25
C GLY A 123 -2.02 0.83 -13.19
N PHE A 124 -2.31 2.07 -12.78
CA PHE A 124 -3.23 2.94 -13.53
C PHE A 124 -2.61 3.61 -14.79
N VAL A 125 -1.32 4.02 -14.79
CA VAL A 125 -0.57 4.67 -15.93
C VAL A 125 0.96 4.43 -15.81
N ASP A 126 1.82 4.59 -16.82
CA ASP A 126 3.31 4.43 -16.74
C ASP A 126 4.02 5.44 -15.79
N ALA A 127 5.10 5.03 -15.11
CA ALA A 127 5.63 5.65 -13.87
C ALA A 127 6.96 6.44 -13.98
N GLN A 128 7.30 7.02 -15.13
CA GLN A 128 8.65 7.61 -15.33
C GLN A 128 8.90 9.00 -14.67
N VAL A 129 7.90 9.61 -14.02
CA VAL A 129 7.95 11.00 -13.50
C VAL A 129 7.46 11.06 -12.03
N GLY A 130 7.68 12.15 -11.29
CA GLY A 130 7.23 12.37 -9.88
C GLY A 130 5.71 12.28 -9.65
N ILE A 131 5.16 12.83 -8.55
CA ILE A 131 3.69 12.82 -8.32
C ILE A 131 2.99 13.40 -9.54
N GLN A 132 2.06 12.64 -10.11
CA GLN A 132 1.26 13.03 -11.28
C GLN A 132 -0.21 13.15 -10.92
N ALA A 133 -1.00 13.77 -11.80
CA ALA A 133 -2.44 13.97 -11.61
C ALA A 133 -3.20 12.68 -11.23
N ILE A 134 -2.78 11.52 -11.73
CA ILE A 134 -3.43 10.24 -11.38
C ILE A 134 -3.07 9.71 -9.99
N ASP A 135 -1.87 10.06 -9.49
CA ASP A 135 -1.52 9.78 -8.09
C ASP A 135 -2.42 10.67 -7.19
N ASN A 136 -2.77 11.89 -7.63
CA ASN A 136 -3.70 12.76 -6.92
C ASN A 136 -5.12 12.19 -6.88
N THR A 137 -5.66 11.68 -7.99
CA THR A 137 -7.01 11.07 -7.97
C THR A 137 -7.12 9.92 -6.96
N ALA A 138 -6.10 9.05 -6.90
CA ALA A 138 -6.09 7.98 -5.89
C ALA A 138 -6.00 8.52 -4.46
N MET A 139 -5.19 9.56 -4.22
CA MET A 139 -5.09 10.21 -2.91
C MET A 139 -6.38 10.94 -2.53
N GLU A 140 -6.97 11.71 -3.44
CA GLU A 140 -8.25 12.42 -3.25
C GLU A 140 -9.35 11.47 -2.82
N MET A 141 -9.45 10.32 -3.47
CA MET A 141 -10.41 9.30 -3.06
C MET A 141 -10.10 8.73 -1.68
N LEU A 142 -8.84 8.40 -1.38
CA LEU A 142 -8.47 7.89 -0.06
C LEU A 142 -8.80 8.91 1.04
N GLU A 143 -8.56 10.20 0.77
CA GLU A 143 -8.93 11.31 1.65
C GLU A 143 -10.46 11.42 1.80
N GLU A 144 -11.21 11.35 0.70
CA GLU A 144 -12.68 11.39 0.69
C GLU A 144 -13.30 10.25 1.51
N PHE A 145 -12.76 9.03 1.39
CA PHE A 145 -13.22 7.86 2.15
C PHE A 145 -12.62 7.76 3.56
N GLY A 146 -11.74 8.69 3.96
CA GLY A 146 -11.05 8.66 5.23
C GLY A 146 -10.17 7.42 5.42
N ILE A 147 -9.63 6.86 4.33
CA ILE A 147 -8.83 5.65 4.33
C ILE A 147 -7.37 6.03 4.57
N PRO A 148 -6.76 5.62 5.70
CA PRO A 148 -5.39 5.99 6.00
C PRO A 148 -4.42 5.37 4.99
N TYR A 149 -3.44 6.17 4.57
CA TYR A 149 -2.44 5.72 3.60
C TYR A 149 -1.08 6.35 3.85
N VAL A 150 -0.02 5.77 3.28
CA VAL A 150 1.33 6.30 3.32
C VAL A 150 1.95 6.34 1.94
N LEU A 151 2.82 7.31 1.72
CA LEU A 151 3.59 7.43 0.49
C LEU A 151 4.91 6.64 0.59
N VAL A 152 5.19 5.88 -0.47
CA VAL A 152 6.44 5.12 -0.64
C VAL A 152 7.15 5.61 -1.89
N LEU A 153 8.39 6.08 -1.71
CA LEU A 153 9.25 6.56 -2.78
C LEU A 153 10.16 5.41 -3.22
N THR A 154 9.80 4.74 -4.31
CA THR A 154 10.52 3.57 -4.83
C THR A 154 11.68 3.95 -5.75
N LYS A 155 12.59 2.99 -5.98
CA LYS A 155 13.73 3.10 -6.89
C LYS A 155 14.69 4.25 -6.53
N ILE A 156 14.92 4.46 -5.23
CA ILE A 156 15.82 5.52 -4.75
C ILE A 156 17.27 5.34 -5.25
N ASP A 157 17.63 4.12 -5.66
CA ASP A 157 18.90 3.80 -6.32
C ASP A 157 19.11 4.49 -7.67
N LYS A 158 18.05 4.98 -8.32
CA LYS A 158 18.13 5.64 -9.63
C LYS A 158 18.19 7.17 -9.56
N ALA A 159 17.87 7.75 -8.41
CA ALA A 159 17.80 9.20 -8.24
C ALA A 159 19.09 9.75 -7.64
N SER A 160 19.56 10.91 -8.12
CA SER A 160 20.67 11.61 -7.46
C SER A 160 20.24 12.12 -6.08
N LYS A 161 21.21 12.26 -5.16
CA LYS A 161 20.95 12.76 -3.79
C LYS A 161 20.18 14.10 -3.80
N ARG A 162 20.54 15.00 -4.72
CA ARG A 162 19.88 16.31 -4.88
C ARG A 162 18.42 16.16 -5.32
N VAL A 163 18.15 15.33 -6.33
CA VAL A 163 16.78 15.09 -6.82
C VAL A 163 15.94 14.41 -5.74
N MET A 164 16.52 13.46 -5.02
CA MET A 164 15.85 12.79 -3.91
C MET A 164 15.47 13.76 -2.79
N ALA A 165 16.40 14.60 -2.33
CA ALA A 165 16.11 15.60 -1.31
C ALA A 165 14.99 16.57 -1.73
N MET A 166 15.05 17.08 -2.97
CA MET A 166 14.00 17.95 -3.49
C MET A 166 12.64 17.25 -3.58
N ASN A 167 12.61 15.98 -3.98
CA ASN A 167 11.37 15.21 -4.04
C ASN A 167 10.81 14.96 -2.64
N VAL A 168 11.66 14.62 -1.67
CA VAL A 168 11.25 14.41 -0.28
C VAL A 168 10.60 15.67 0.28
N LEU A 169 11.24 16.83 0.15
CA LEU A 169 10.70 18.10 0.65
C LEU A 169 9.35 18.43 0.02
N LYS A 170 9.26 18.38 -1.32
CA LYS A 170 8.00 18.63 -2.04
C LYS A 170 6.86 17.71 -1.59
N ILE A 171 7.16 16.43 -1.35
CA ILE A 171 6.16 15.46 -0.90
C ILE A 171 5.76 15.73 0.55
N GLN A 172 6.71 16.08 1.42
CA GLN A 172 6.41 16.42 2.82
C GLN A 172 5.53 17.67 2.92
N ASP A 173 5.83 18.71 2.13
CA ASP A 173 5.01 19.92 2.08
C ASP A 173 3.60 19.59 1.57
N PHE A 174 3.49 18.81 0.49
CA PHE A 174 2.20 18.35 -0.02
C PHE A 174 1.39 17.58 1.04
N VAL A 175 2.00 16.60 1.72
CA VAL A 175 1.32 15.81 2.76
C VAL A 175 0.86 16.72 3.89
N LYS A 176 1.71 17.64 4.34
CA LYS A 176 1.37 18.56 5.43
C LYS A 176 0.24 19.53 5.08
N GLU A 177 0.20 20.01 3.84
CA GLU A 177 -0.72 21.08 3.42
C GLU A 177 -2.02 20.58 2.79
N LYS A 178 -2.01 19.38 2.19
CA LYS A 178 -3.08 18.91 1.30
C LYS A 178 -3.76 17.62 1.74
N THR A 179 -3.27 16.96 2.78
CA THR A 179 -3.76 15.63 3.18
C THR A 179 -4.09 15.61 4.68
N GLN A 180 -5.10 14.83 5.06
CA GLN A 180 -5.55 14.69 6.45
C GLN A 180 -5.37 13.25 6.95
N VAL A 181 -5.54 12.25 6.07
CA VAL A 181 -5.43 10.83 6.45
C VAL A 181 -4.14 10.17 5.96
N CYS A 182 -3.31 10.89 5.21
CA CYS A 182 -1.96 10.46 4.89
C CYS A 182 -1.05 10.47 6.12
N PHE A 183 -0.34 9.38 6.38
CA PHE A 183 0.74 9.37 7.36
C PHE A 183 1.85 10.34 6.94
N PRO A 184 2.39 11.16 7.87
CA PRO A 184 3.43 12.14 7.56
C PRO A 184 4.78 11.50 7.23
N GLN A 185 5.00 10.26 7.66
CA GLN A 185 6.23 9.52 7.42
C GLN A 185 6.32 9.10 5.94
N LEU A 186 7.39 9.53 5.25
CA LEU A 186 7.70 9.07 3.90
C LEU A 186 8.68 7.89 3.96
N PHE A 187 8.48 6.87 3.11
CA PHE A 187 9.36 5.69 3.04
C PHE A 187 10.15 5.65 1.73
N PRO A 188 11.41 6.15 1.71
CA PRO A 188 12.33 5.93 0.60
C PRO A 188 12.84 4.49 0.59
N VAL A 189 12.64 3.77 -0.52
CA VAL A 189 13.01 2.35 -0.64
C VAL A 189 13.69 2.00 -1.98
N SER A 190 14.64 1.06 -1.92
CA SER A 190 15.19 0.40 -3.10
C SER A 190 14.92 -1.11 -3.03
N SER A 191 14.16 -1.63 -3.99
CA SER A 191 13.98 -3.08 -4.12
C SER A 191 15.22 -3.79 -4.68
N LEU A 192 16.16 -3.04 -5.27
CA LEU A 192 17.42 -3.59 -5.81
C LEU A 192 18.41 -3.85 -4.67
N TYR A 193 18.59 -2.86 -3.78
CA TYR A 193 19.55 -2.94 -2.67
C TYR A 193 18.91 -3.25 -1.32
N TYR A 194 17.61 -3.55 -1.30
CA TYR A 194 16.81 -3.76 -0.08
C TYR A 194 16.84 -2.61 0.95
N SER A 195 17.28 -1.41 0.53
CA SER A 195 17.34 -0.23 1.38
C SER A 195 15.94 0.20 1.80
N GLY A 196 15.74 0.47 3.10
CA GLY A 196 14.46 0.90 3.67
C GLY A 196 13.37 -0.18 3.78
N ILE A 197 13.58 -1.38 3.19
CA ILE A 197 12.57 -2.45 3.14
C ILE A 197 12.21 -2.96 4.54
N HIS A 198 13.19 -3.11 5.43
CA HIS A 198 12.95 -3.57 6.80
C HIS A 198 12.12 -2.57 7.61
N ILE A 199 12.40 -1.27 7.47
CA ILE A 199 11.62 -0.21 8.14
C ILE A 199 10.19 -0.19 7.60
N LEU A 200 10.01 -0.28 6.28
CA LEU A 200 8.68 -0.35 5.67
C LEU A 200 7.92 -1.60 6.14
N ARG A 201 8.59 -2.76 6.24
CA ARG A 201 7.99 -3.99 6.77
C ARG A 201 7.51 -3.80 8.21
N CYS A 202 8.34 -3.23 9.09
CA CYS A 202 7.95 -2.93 10.47
C CYS A 202 6.77 -1.97 10.54
N PHE A 203 6.73 -0.95 9.70
CA PHE A 203 5.61 0.00 9.64
C PHE A 203 4.31 -0.67 9.19
N ILE A 204 4.35 -1.45 8.09
CA ILE A 204 3.17 -2.18 7.60
C ILE A 204 2.66 -3.13 8.68
N ALA A 205 3.57 -3.90 9.28
CA ALA A 205 3.28 -4.83 10.35
C ALA A 205 2.62 -4.13 11.56
N HIS A 206 3.19 -3.00 11.99
CA HIS A 206 2.66 -2.17 13.05
C HIS A 206 1.23 -1.72 12.70
N VAL A 207 1.05 -0.95 11.63
CA VAL A 207 -0.26 -0.37 11.27
C VAL A 207 -1.32 -1.45 11.04
N ALA A 208 -0.99 -2.50 10.28
CA ALA A 208 -1.93 -3.58 9.98
C ALA A 208 -2.28 -4.41 11.22
N GLY A 209 -1.34 -4.60 12.15
CA GLY A 209 -1.58 -5.28 13.41
C GLY A 209 -2.53 -4.55 14.36
N TYR A 210 -2.70 -3.23 14.20
CA TYR A 210 -3.68 -2.43 14.94
C TYR A 210 -5.03 -2.30 14.22
N LEU A 211 -5.17 -2.81 12.99
CA LEU A 211 -6.47 -2.82 12.33
C LEU A 211 -7.36 -3.86 13.05
N PRO A 212 -8.50 -3.46 13.63
CA PRO A 212 -9.34 -4.41 14.33
C PRO A 212 -9.74 -5.54 13.39
N LEU A 213 -9.50 -6.78 13.83
CA LEU A 213 -10.03 -7.97 13.16
C LEU A 213 -11.55 -7.82 13.06
N SER A 214 -12.12 -8.22 11.92
CA SER A 214 -13.57 -8.21 11.77
C SER A 214 -14.20 -9.07 12.88
N SER A 215 -15.19 -8.50 13.57
CA SER A 215 -16.14 -9.20 14.43
C SER A 215 -17.38 -9.55 13.64
#